data_AF-A0A371YZY1-F1
#
_entry.id   AF-A0A371YZY1-F1
#
_cell.length_a   1.000
_cell.length_b   1.000
_cell.length_c   1.000
_cell.angle_alpha   90.00
_cell.angle_beta   90.00
_cell.angle_gamma   90.00
#
_symmetry.space_group_name_H-M   'P 1'
#
loop_
_entity.id
_entity.type
_entity.pdbx_description
1 polymer ?
#
loop_
_entity_poly.entity_id
_entity_poly.type
_entity_poly.pdbx_seq_one_letter_code
_entity_poly.pdbx_strand_id
1 'polypeptide(L)'
;MAADRSCSSTRIHLATPNSMRMAQALRMSRRDMLLGAMGLATVAVGANPGLAATVDEDTVAPLFLALSKRLTDRETLNPQISQALYAGIIHAVPERRDQIGKLHALMESGNFSSARALATAAEHADPVFKDVIHEIMTGWYRGVADQKVVVYRSALMFDITSDAIYPKTYAAGGPFYWTKTPPEVAVPTGEPALSPSKFVVEPT
;
A
#
# COMPACT_ATOMS: atom_id res chain seq x y z
N MET A 1 -38.05 53.70 -16.73
CA MET A 1 -38.96 52.53 -16.69
C MET A 1 -38.07 51.30 -16.47
N ALA A 2 -37.83 50.96 -15.20
CA ALA A 2 -36.95 49.86 -14.79
C ALA A 2 -37.82 48.75 -14.20
N ALA A 3 -37.71 47.53 -14.74
CA ALA A 3 -38.49 46.39 -14.31
C ALA A 3 -37.90 45.76 -13.04
N ASP A 4 -38.75 45.70 -12.02
CA ASP A 4 -38.47 45.17 -10.69
C ASP A 4 -38.25 43.64 -10.75
N ARG A 5 -37.13 43.16 -10.21
CA ARG A 5 -36.84 41.71 -10.11
C ARG A 5 -37.17 41.24 -8.70
N SER A 6 -38.29 40.54 -8.53
CA SER A 6 -38.64 39.91 -7.26
C SER A 6 -37.71 38.71 -6.98
N CYS A 7 -36.78 38.89 -6.04
CA CYS A 7 -35.94 37.82 -5.51
C CYS A 7 -36.76 36.99 -4.51
N SER A 8 -37.16 35.77 -4.89
CA SER A 8 -37.89 34.87 -3.99
C SER A 8 -36.92 34.19 -3.05
N SER A 9 -36.92 34.59 -1.77
CA SER A 9 -36.18 33.93 -0.69
C SER A 9 -36.87 32.63 -0.31
N THR A 10 -36.36 31.49 -0.78
CA THR A 10 -36.84 30.17 -0.33
C THR A 10 -36.26 29.91 1.06
N ARG A 11 -37.12 29.98 2.10
CA ARG A 11 -36.79 29.54 3.46
C ARG A 11 -36.61 28.02 3.48
N ILE A 12 -35.36 27.57 3.40
CA ILE A 12 -34.98 26.12 3.43
C ILE A 12 -35.16 25.51 4.85
N HIS A 13 -35.40 26.32 5.88
CA HIS A 13 -35.37 25.87 7.28
C HIS A 13 -36.68 25.24 7.82
N LEU A 14 -37.68 24.93 6.98
CA LEU A 14 -38.96 24.39 7.44
C LEU A 14 -39.42 23.08 6.74
N ALA A 15 -38.54 22.39 6.02
CA ALA A 15 -38.91 21.15 5.32
C ALA A 15 -38.65 19.91 6.19
N THR A 16 -39.72 19.28 6.69
CA THR A 16 -39.68 17.97 7.38
C THR A 16 -39.33 16.82 6.41
N PRO A 17 -38.60 15.78 6.87
CA PRO A 17 -37.94 14.78 6.02
C PRO A 17 -38.85 13.95 5.10
N ASN A 18 -40.17 13.90 5.36
CA ASN A 18 -41.13 13.19 4.50
C ASN A 18 -41.45 13.91 3.18
N SER A 19 -41.23 15.22 3.09
CA SER A 19 -41.51 16.00 1.87
C SER A 19 -40.46 15.76 0.76
N MET A 20 -39.25 15.35 1.11
CA MET A 20 -38.16 15.06 0.16
C MET A 20 -38.35 13.72 -0.56
N ARG A 21 -39.06 12.75 0.05
CA ARG A 21 -39.29 11.42 -0.53
C ARG A 21 -40.36 11.41 -1.62
N MET A 22 -41.38 12.27 -1.56
CA MET A 22 -42.43 12.31 -2.59
C MET A 22 -42.02 13.10 -3.85
N ALA A 23 -41.11 14.07 -3.72
CA ALA A 23 -40.55 14.80 -4.87
C ALA A 23 -39.61 13.93 -5.75
N GLN A 24 -39.17 12.77 -5.25
CA GLN A 24 -38.31 11.83 -5.99
C GLN A 24 -39.11 10.85 -6.86
N ALA A 25 -40.39 10.63 -6.58
CA ALA A 25 -41.25 9.68 -7.30
C ALA A 25 -41.74 10.19 -8.68
N LEU A 26 -41.57 11.48 -8.97
CA LEU A 26 -41.97 12.12 -10.24
C LEU A 26 -40.79 12.40 -11.20
N ARG A 27 -39.58 11.91 -10.90
CA ARG A 27 -38.44 11.91 -11.82
C ARG A 27 -38.32 10.58 -12.57
N MET A 28 -39.41 10.12 -13.17
CA MET A 28 -39.34 9.22 -14.32
C MET A 28 -39.15 10.06 -15.57
N SER A 29 -37.94 10.06 -16.14
CA SER A 29 -37.65 10.33 -17.56
C SER A 29 -36.15 10.60 -17.72
N ARG A 30 -35.50 9.77 -18.56
CA ARG A 30 -34.13 9.81 -19.15
C ARG A 30 -33.43 8.46 -19.10
N ARG A 31 -33.69 7.60 -18.10
CA ARG A 31 -33.10 6.25 -18.01
C ARG A 31 -33.77 5.22 -18.92
N ASP A 32 -35.09 5.29 -19.10
CA ASP A 32 -35.82 4.36 -19.99
C ASP A 32 -35.60 4.65 -21.48
N MET A 33 -35.17 5.88 -21.83
CA MET A 33 -34.91 6.27 -23.22
C MET A 33 -33.52 5.82 -23.72
N LEU A 34 -32.57 5.55 -22.82
CA LEU A 34 -31.21 5.08 -23.16
C LEU A 34 -31.09 3.55 -23.23
N LEU A 35 -32.09 2.81 -22.71
CA LEU A 35 -32.12 1.34 -22.76
C LEU A 35 -32.80 0.78 -24.03
N GLY A 36 -33.38 1.63 -24.88
CA GLY A 36 -34.12 1.22 -26.08
C GLY A 36 -33.37 1.22 -27.41
N ALA A 37 -32.08 1.61 -27.47
CA ALA A 37 -31.41 1.95 -28.73
C ALA A 37 -30.09 1.20 -29.06
N MET A 38 -29.76 0.10 -28.39
CA MET A 38 -28.53 -0.68 -28.71
C MET A 38 -28.77 -2.18 -28.91
N GLY A 39 -29.92 -2.55 -29.47
CA GLY A 39 -30.14 -3.87 -30.04
C GLY A 39 -30.00 -3.83 -31.57
N LEU A 40 -29.14 -4.71 -32.11
CA LEU A 40 -28.96 -5.07 -33.53
C LEU A 40 -27.84 -4.34 -34.31
N ALA A 41 -26.60 -4.79 -34.12
CA ALA A 41 -25.58 -4.78 -35.18
C ALA A 41 -24.59 -5.94 -34.97
N THR A 42 -24.96 -7.13 -35.41
CA THR A 42 -24.03 -8.26 -35.64
C THR A 42 -23.41 -8.12 -37.02
N VAL A 43 -22.18 -7.61 -37.12
CA VAL A 43 -21.26 -7.90 -38.23
C VAL A 43 -19.85 -8.01 -37.65
N ALA A 44 -19.31 -9.22 -37.69
CA ALA A 44 -17.90 -9.49 -37.47
C ALA A 44 -17.06 -8.79 -38.55
N VAL A 45 -16.00 -8.09 -38.15
CA VAL A 45 -14.69 -7.90 -38.82
C VAL A 45 -13.91 -6.92 -37.97
N GLY A 46 -12.73 -7.34 -37.51
CA GLY A 46 -11.82 -6.51 -36.73
C GLY A 46 -11.13 -7.32 -35.65
N ALA A 47 -10.26 -8.25 -36.07
CA ALA A 47 -9.18 -8.72 -35.22
C ALA A 47 -8.42 -7.48 -34.73
N ASN A 48 -8.67 -7.09 -33.49
CA ASN A 48 -7.74 -6.27 -32.76
C ASN A 48 -6.84 -7.29 -32.06
N PRO A 49 -5.58 -7.51 -32.49
CA PRO A 49 -4.60 -8.13 -31.63
C PRO A 49 -4.27 -7.05 -30.59
N GLY A 50 -5.22 -6.82 -29.68
CA GLY A 50 -4.92 -6.14 -28.44
C GLY A 50 -3.88 -7.03 -27.80
N LEU A 51 -2.64 -6.55 -27.81
CA LEU A 51 -1.48 -7.09 -27.13
C LEU A 51 -1.93 -7.78 -25.84
N ALA A 52 -2.18 -9.09 -25.90
CA ALA A 52 -1.84 -9.95 -24.80
C ALA A 52 -0.32 -9.99 -24.87
N ALA A 53 0.33 -8.91 -24.41
CA ALA A 53 1.68 -9.01 -23.94
C ALA A 53 1.62 -10.17 -22.95
N THR A 54 2.28 -11.27 -23.29
CA THR A 54 2.71 -12.23 -22.29
C THR A 54 3.41 -11.37 -21.25
N VAL A 55 2.73 -11.11 -20.13
CA VAL A 55 3.38 -10.50 -18.99
C VAL A 55 4.46 -11.50 -18.67
N ASP A 56 5.69 -11.16 -19.02
CA ASP A 56 6.85 -11.96 -18.67
C ASP A 56 6.79 -12.07 -17.15
N GLU A 57 6.46 -13.26 -16.66
CA GLU A 57 6.19 -13.46 -15.26
C GLU A 57 7.52 -13.28 -14.54
N ASP A 58 7.63 -12.19 -13.79
CA ASP A 58 8.87 -11.84 -13.13
C ASP A 58 9.21 -12.90 -12.09
N THR A 59 10.13 -13.79 -12.44
CA THR A 59 10.55 -14.92 -11.61
C THR A 59 11.18 -14.49 -10.28
N VAL A 60 11.60 -13.22 -10.15
CA VAL A 60 12.21 -12.69 -8.93
C VAL A 60 11.17 -12.12 -7.97
N ALA A 61 9.98 -11.73 -8.45
CA ALA A 61 8.93 -11.18 -7.58
C ALA A 61 8.49 -12.14 -6.46
N PRO A 62 8.31 -13.46 -6.69
CA PRO A 62 8.05 -14.43 -5.62
C PRO A 62 9.22 -14.56 -4.62
N LEU A 63 10.47 -14.45 -5.10
CA LEU A 63 11.68 -14.52 -4.27
C LEU A 63 11.73 -13.34 -3.30
N PHE A 64 11.33 -12.14 -3.76
CA PHE A 64 11.22 -10.96 -2.92
C PHE A 64 10.23 -11.17 -1.76
N LEU A 65 9.08 -11.80 -2.00
CA LEU A 65 8.12 -12.13 -0.94
C LEU A 65 8.70 -13.13 0.08
N ALA A 66 9.40 -14.16 -0.39
CA ALA A 66 10.05 -15.15 0.49
C ALA A 66 11.12 -14.50 1.38
N LEU A 67 12.01 -13.68 0.79
CA LEU A 67 12.99 -12.88 1.51
C LEU A 67 12.32 -11.95 2.52
N SER A 68 11.25 -11.27 2.11
CA SER A 68 10.50 -10.35 2.97
C SER A 68 9.94 -11.04 4.21
N LYS A 69 9.34 -12.22 4.05
CA LYS A 69 8.84 -13.03 5.17
C LYS A 69 9.98 -13.40 6.13
N ARG A 70 11.12 -13.82 5.58
CA ARG A 70 12.28 -14.22 6.37
C ARG A 70 12.91 -13.06 7.13
N LEU A 71 13.09 -11.91 6.48
CA LEU A 71 13.74 -10.73 7.08
C LEU A 71 12.85 -10.02 8.11
N THR A 72 11.53 -10.11 7.95
CA THR A 72 10.56 -9.53 8.90
C THR A 72 10.15 -10.51 10.01
N ASP A 73 10.65 -11.75 9.96
CA ASP A 73 10.22 -12.87 10.82
C ASP A 73 8.68 -13.01 10.89
N ARG A 74 8.02 -12.91 9.72
CA ARG A 74 6.57 -13.05 9.57
C ARG A 74 6.20 -14.21 8.67
N GLU A 75 5.25 -15.04 9.12
CA GLU A 75 4.73 -16.18 8.36
C GLU A 75 3.93 -15.74 7.12
N THR A 76 3.18 -14.64 7.27
CA THR A 76 2.28 -14.12 6.24
C THR A 76 2.55 -12.64 5.98
N LEU A 77 2.57 -12.31 4.69
CA LEU A 77 2.69 -10.96 4.17
C LEU A 77 1.76 -10.83 2.97
N ASN A 78 1.22 -9.64 2.75
CA ASN A 78 0.27 -9.39 1.66
C ASN A 78 1.00 -9.44 0.29
N PRO A 79 0.63 -10.36 -0.63
CA PRO A 79 1.33 -10.49 -1.90
C PRO A 79 1.23 -9.25 -2.80
N GLN A 80 0.11 -8.52 -2.76
CA GLN A 80 -0.08 -7.32 -3.56
C GLN A 80 0.83 -6.16 -3.09
N ILE A 81 0.96 -5.99 -1.77
CA ILE A 81 1.92 -5.02 -1.20
C ILE A 81 3.34 -5.45 -1.58
N SER A 82 3.65 -6.74 -1.48
CA SER A 82 4.97 -7.27 -1.84
C SER A 82 5.32 -6.97 -3.30
N GLN A 83 4.39 -7.20 -4.24
CA GLN A 83 4.57 -6.91 -5.65
C GLN A 83 4.78 -5.41 -5.90
N ALA A 84 4.00 -4.54 -5.24
CA ALA A 84 4.11 -3.10 -5.42
C ALA A 84 5.41 -2.53 -4.85
N LEU A 85 5.86 -3.03 -3.69
CA LEU A 85 7.17 -2.67 -3.11
C LEU A 85 8.31 -3.15 -4.01
N TYR A 86 8.25 -4.40 -4.47
CA TYR A 86 9.22 -4.96 -5.40
C TYR A 86 9.35 -4.11 -6.67
N ALA A 87 8.21 -3.81 -7.32
CA ALA A 87 8.17 -2.98 -8.52
C ALA A 87 8.77 -1.57 -8.28
N GLY A 88 8.48 -0.94 -7.14
CA GLY A 88 9.06 0.35 -6.77
C GLY A 88 10.57 0.28 -6.55
N ILE A 89 11.07 -0.75 -5.88
CA ILE A 89 12.50 -0.95 -5.60
C ILE A 89 13.28 -1.13 -6.92
N ILE A 90 12.82 -2.01 -7.81
CA ILE A 90 13.51 -2.23 -9.09
C ILE A 90 13.35 -1.07 -10.08
N HIS A 91 12.26 -0.28 -9.95
CA HIS A 91 12.10 0.94 -10.73
C HIS A 91 13.12 2.00 -10.32
N ALA A 92 13.38 2.16 -9.02
CA ALA A 92 14.37 3.09 -8.51
C ALA A 92 15.80 2.67 -8.88
N VAL A 93 16.11 1.38 -8.77
CA VAL A 93 17.44 0.81 -9.05
C VAL A 93 17.27 -0.55 -9.76
N PRO A 94 17.37 -0.60 -11.10
CA PRO A 94 17.13 -1.83 -11.88
C PRO A 94 17.99 -3.02 -11.48
N GLU A 95 19.22 -2.79 -11.03
CA GLU A 95 20.18 -3.81 -10.57
C GLU A 95 19.67 -4.57 -9.33
N ARG A 96 18.70 -4.00 -8.59
CA ARG A 96 18.10 -4.65 -7.42
C ARG A 96 17.43 -5.97 -7.78
N ARG A 97 16.92 -6.14 -9.00
CA ARG A 97 16.35 -7.40 -9.46
C ARG A 97 17.35 -8.55 -9.29
N ASP A 98 18.54 -8.40 -9.84
CA ASP A 98 19.57 -9.43 -9.78
C ASP A 98 20.10 -9.62 -8.35
N GLN A 99 20.25 -8.54 -7.60
CA GLN A 99 20.73 -8.58 -6.23
C GLN A 99 19.73 -9.26 -5.28
N ILE A 100 18.43 -9.06 -5.46
CA ILE A 100 17.37 -9.77 -4.74
C ILE A 100 17.45 -11.28 -5.08
N GLY A 101 17.65 -11.63 -6.35
CA GLY A 101 17.84 -13.02 -6.77
C GLY A 101 19.05 -13.67 -6.07
N LYS A 102 20.20 -12.98 -6.03
CA LYS A 102 21.41 -13.47 -5.34
C LYS A 102 21.24 -13.57 -3.83
N LEU A 103 20.58 -12.59 -3.20
CA LEU A 103 20.29 -12.60 -1.77
C LEU A 103 19.36 -13.77 -1.41
N HIS A 104 18.38 -14.08 -2.26
CA HIS A 104 17.52 -15.24 -2.08
C HIS A 104 18.31 -16.54 -2.23
N ALA A 105 19.20 -16.65 -3.23
CA ALA A 105 20.05 -17.82 -3.37
C ALA A 105 20.95 -18.04 -2.14
N LEU A 106 21.49 -16.96 -1.55
CA LEU A 106 22.23 -17.02 -0.29
C LEU A 106 21.33 -17.54 0.84
N MET A 107 20.11 -17.01 0.96
CA MET A 107 19.12 -17.45 1.96
C MET A 107 18.83 -18.95 1.86
N GLU A 108 18.65 -19.49 0.65
CA GLU A 108 18.36 -20.92 0.42
C GLU A 108 19.59 -21.83 0.63
N SER A 109 20.78 -21.32 0.33
CA SER A 109 22.03 -22.10 0.49
C SER A 109 22.47 -22.26 1.94
N GLY A 110 22.02 -21.37 2.82
CA GLY A 110 22.43 -21.32 4.22
C GLY A 110 21.31 -21.71 5.19
N ASN A 111 21.68 -22.36 6.30
CA ASN A 111 20.74 -22.59 7.39
C ASN A 111 20.89 -21.50 8.45
N PHE A 112 20.10 -20.43 8.32
CA PHE A 112 20.12 -19.31 9.27
C PHE A 112 19.14 -19.57 10.41
N SER A 113 19.54 -19.31 11.66
CA SER A 113 18.68 -19.49 12.84
C SER A 113 17.66 -18.36 13.03
N SER A 114 17.90 -17.18 12.45
CA SER A 114 17.07 -15.98 12.63
C SER A 114 17.23 -15.00 11.46
N ALA A 115 16.34 -14.01 11.33
CA ALA A 115 16.50 -12.89 10.41
C ALA A 115 17.83 -12.14 10.63
N ARG A 116 18.24 -11.96 11.91
CA ARG A 116 19.53 -11.35 12.27
C ARG A 116 20.70 -12.13 11.67
N ALA A 117 20.71 -13.45 11.83
CA ALA A 117 21.79 -14.30 11.31
C ALA A 117 21.87 -14.23 9.77
N LEU A 118 20.72 -14.21 9.08
CA LEU A 118 20.68 -14.02 7.64
C LEU A 118 21.25 -12.66 7.23
N ALA A 119 20.80 -11.57 7.88
CA ALA A 119 21.23 -10.22 7.54
C ALA A 119 22.74 -10.01 7.74
N THR A 120 23.30 -10.49 8.86
CA THR A 120 24.74 -10.41 9.12
C THR A 120 25.55 -11.22 8.12
N ALA A 121 25.10 -12.44 7.77
CA ALA A 121 25.79 -13.27 6.79
C ALA A 121 25.72 -12.67 5.37
N ALA A 122 24.57 -12.07 5.01
CA ALA A 122 24.41 -11.40 3.74
C ALA A 122 25.36 -10.19 3.61
N GLU A 123 25.41 -9.30 4.60
CA GLU A 123 26.34 -8.16 4.59
C GLU A 123 27.81 -8.60 4.50
N HIS A 124 28.17 -9.71 5.16
CA HIS A 124 29.52 -10.27 5.07
C HIS A 124 29.85 -10.84 3.69
N ALA A 125 28.86 -11.47 3.03
CA ALA A 125 29.03 -12.06 1.70
C ALA A 125 29.15 -11.01 0.59
N ASP A 126 28.33 -9.96 0.64
CA ASP A 126 28.40 -8.82 -0.25
C ASP A 126 27.87 -7.56 0.47
N PRO A 127 28.70 -6.50 0.64
CA PRO A 127 28.26 -5.26 1.26
C PRO A 127 27.01 -4.64 0.61
N VAL A 128 26.74 -4.89 -0.67
CA VAL A 128 25.54 -4.42 -1.37
C VAL A 128 24.26 -4.97 -0.75
N PHE A 129 24.30 -6.17 -0.16
CA PHE A 129 23.11 -6.75 0.45
C PHE A 129 22.61 -5.97 1.67
N LYS A 130 23.48 -5.20 2.34
CA LYS A 130 23.05 -4.27 3.38
C LYS A 130 22.00 -3.29 2.85
N ASP A 131 22.26 -2.69 1.69
CA ASP A 131 21.36 -1.70 1.09
C ASP A 131 20.07 -2.35 0.60
N VAL A 132 20.16 -3.55 -0.01
CA VAL A 132 19.00 -4.32 -0.44
C VAL A 132 18.10 -4.67 0.75
N ILE A 133 18.68 -5.16 1.85
CA ILE A 133 17.92 -5.49 3.06
C ILE A 133 17.31 -4.22 3.66
N HIS A 134 18.04 -3.11 3.71
CA HIS A 134 17.48 -1.84 4.18
C HIS A 134 16.31 -1.34 3.33
N GLU A 135 16.36 -1.47 2.01
CA GLU A 135 15.25 -1.10 1.12
C GLU A 135 14.03 -2.00 1.34
N ILE A 136 14.23 -3.33 1.47
CA ILE A 136 13.15 -4.28 1.79
C ILE A 136 12.50 -3.91 3.13
N MET A 137 13.29 -3.75 4.17
CA MET A 137 12.80 -3.45 5.52
C MET A 137 12.13 -2.07 5.58
N THR A 138 12.72 -1.07 4.93
CA THR A 138 12.12 0.26 4.80
C THR A 138 10.78 0.20 4.08
N GLY A 139 10.70 -0.56 2.97
CA GLY A 139 9.46 -0.77 2.23
C GLY A 139 8.35 -1.34 3.08
N TRP A 140 8.62 -2.39 3.86
CA TRP A 140 7.62 -3.00 4.72
C TRP A 140 7.23 -2.15 5.92
N TYR A 141 8.21 -1.60 6.64
CA TYR A 141 7.94 -0.88 7.88
C TYR A 141 7.39 0.51 7.66
N ARG A 142 7.85 1.23 6.62
CA ARG A 142 7.38 2.59 6.30
C ARG A 142 6.35 2.62 5.18
N GLY A 143 6.22 1.55 4.39
CA GLY A 143 5.27 1.49 3.29
C GLY A 143 5.69 2.31 2.06
N VAL A 144 7.00 2.53 1.87
CA VAL A 144 7.54 3.39 0.82
C VAL A 144 8.54 2.66 -0.08
N ALA A 145 8.49 2.93 -1.38
CA ALA A 145 9.48 2.48 -2.36
C ALA A 145 9.66 3.59 -3.41
N ASP A 146 10.86 3.77 -3.96
CA ASP A 146 11.16 4.87 -4.89
C ASP A 146 10.73 6.25 -4.35
N GLN A 147 10.92 6.47 -3.04
CA GLN A 147 10.52 7.70 -2.32
C GLN A 147 9.01 8.02 -2.43
N LYS A 148 8.19 7.05 -2.84
CA LYS A 148 6.74 7.15 -2.98
C LYS A 148 6.04 6.23 -1.99
N VAL A 149 4.86 6.65 -1.54
CA VAL A 149 4.00 5.83 -0.68
C VAL A 149 3.38 4.73 -1.52
N VAL A 150 3.68 3.49 -1.17
CA VAL A 150 3.07 2.28 -1.75
C VAL A 150 1.87 1.85 -0.92
N VAL A 151 2.04 1.85 0.41
CA VAL A 151 0.99 1.52 1.37
C VAL A 151 1.15 2.39 2.61
N TYR A 152 0.03 2.83 3.19
CA TYR A 152 0.07 3.61 4.42
C TYR A 152 -0.44 2.80 5.61
N ARG A 153 -1.72 2.44 5.61
CA ARG A 153 -2.40 1.80 6.75
C ARG A 153 -1.75 0.47 7.17
N SER A 154 -1.29 -0.32 6.21
CA SER A 154 -0.75 -1.67 6.44
C SER A 154 0.78 -1.70 6.53
N ALA A 155 1.44 -0.56 6.73
CA ALA A 155 2.88 -0.51 7.00
C ALA A 155 3.17 -1.16 8.36
N LEU A 156 4.19 -2.03 8.43
CA LEU A 156 4.40 -2.92 9.57
C LEU A 156 4.71 -2.18 10.89
N MET A 157 5.21 -0.94 10.83
CA MET A 157 5.45 -0.15 12.05
C MET A 157 4.16 0.13 12.84
N PHE A 158 3.01 0.19 12.16
CA PHE A 158 1.72 0.42 12.81
C PHE A 158 1.19 -0.84 13.50
N ASP A 159 1.52 -2.03 13.01
CA ASP A 159 1.12 -3.27 13.68
C ASP A 159 1.75 -3.36 15.08
N ILE A 160 3.03 -2.98 15.20
CA ILE A 160 3.81 -3.06 16.45
C ILE A 160 3.25 -2.17 17.55
N THR A 161 2.59 -1.07 17.18
CA THR A 161 2.08 -0.06 18.12
C THR A 161 0.57 -0.05 18.22
N SER A 162 -0.12 -1.01 17.59
CA SER A 162 -1.57 -1.02 17.40
C SER A 162 -2.40 -1.14 18.68
N ASP A 163 -1.77 -1.53 19.78
CA ASP A 163 -2.34 -1.63 21.13
C ASP A 163 -2.39 -0.27 21.88
N ALA A 164 -1.63 0.73 21.41
CA ALA A 164 -1.54 2.04 22.04
C ALA A 164 -1.76 3.21 21.06
N ILE A 165 -1.28 3.09 19.83
CA ILE A 165 -1.21 4.17 18.83
C ILE A 165 -1.79 3.69 17.51
N TYR A 166 -2.71 4.47 16.96
CA TYR A 166 -3.31 4.22 15.66
C TYR A 166 -2.66 5.10 14.58
N PRO A 167 -2.63 4.64 13.31
CA PRO A 167 -2.16 5.46 12.20
C PRO A 167 -2.88 6.81 12.15
N LYS A 168 -2.14 7.89 11.86
CA LYS A 168 -2.75 9.22 11.70
C LYS A 168 -3.83 9.17 10.63
N THR A 169 -4.85 10.01 10.75
CA THR A 169 -6.04 10.03 9.86
C THR A 169 -7.03 8.86 10.04
N TYR A 170 -6.74 7.88 10.90
CA TYR A 170 -7.65 6.78 11.23
C TYR A 170 -8.16 6.88 12.68
N ALA A 171 -9.48 6.98 12.83
CA ALA A 171 -10.15 7.01 14.15
C ALA A 171 -10.50 5.59 14.63
N ALA A 172 -9.48 4.77 14.93
CA ALA A 172 -9.68 3.36 15.28
C ALA A 172 -9.88 3.09 16.79
N GLY A 173 -9.38 3.97 17.68
CA GLY A 173 -9.44 3.75 19.13
C GLY A 173 -10.77 4.02 19.82
N GLY A 174 -11.80 4.48 19.10
CA GLY A 174 -12.98 5.07 19.70
C GLY A 174 -12.70 6.43 20.37
N PRO A 175 -13.74 7.15 20.82
CA PRO A 175 -13.56 8.44 21.49
C PRO A 175 -12.72 8.31 22.76
N PHE A 176 -11.84 9.29 23.01
CA PHE A 176 -11.05 9.42 24.23
C PHE A 176 -10.10 8.24 24.57
N TYR A 177 -9.74 7.40 23.58
CA TYR A 177 -8.85 6.25 23.82
C TYR A 177 -7.52 6.63 24.50
N TRP A 178 -7.04 7.84 24.22
CA TRP A 178 -5.79 8.41 24.74
C TRP A 178 -5.81 8.69 26.25
N THR A 179 -6.96 8.61 26.94
CA THR A 179 -7.02 8.77 28.39
C THR A 179 -6.68 7.48 29.14
N LYS A 180 -6.56 6.35 28.43
CA LYS A 180 -6.17 5.07 29.02
C LYS A 180 -4.64 4.97 29.05
N THR A 181 -4.10 4.45 30.14
CA THR A 181 -2.68 4.11 30.23
C THR A 181 -2.34 3.05 29.17
N PRO A 182 -1.34 3.27 28.30
CA PRO A 182 -0.87 2.25 27.37
C PRO A 182 -0.37 1.01 28.10
N PRO A 183 -0.41 -0.17 27.46
CA PRO A 183 0.21 -1.37 28.02
C PRO A 183 1.71 -1.15 28.26
N GLU A 184 2.24 -1.77 29.31
CA GLU A 184 3.67 -1.80 29.55
C GLU A 184 4.34 -2.76 28.56
N VAL A 185 5.41 -2.29 27.93
CA VAL A 185 6.20 -3.06 26.97
C VAL A 185 7.62 -3.20 27.47
N ALA A 186 8.20 -4.39 27.32
CA ALA A 186 9.59 -4.63 27.70
C ALA A 186 10.53 -3.75 26.87
N VAL A 187 11.58 -3.23 27.52
CA VAL A 187 12.62 -2.48 26.82
C VAL A 187 13.32 -3.42 25.83
N PRO A 188 13.41 -3.06 24.53
CA PRO A 188 14.10 -3.89 23.55
C PRO A 188 15.59 -3.99 23.91
N THR A 189 16.09 -5.22 24.01
CA THR A 189 17.50 -5.54 24.33
C THR A 189 18.32 -5.97 23.11
N GLY A 190 17.73 -5.93 21.92
CA GLY A 190 18.37 -6.37 20.69
C GLY A 190 19.38 -5.37 20.15
N GLU A 191 20.51 -5.88 19.68
CA GLU A 191 21.51 -5.10 18.93
C GLU A 191 21.14 -5.02 17.43
N PRO A 192 21.58 -3.99 16.69
CA PRO A 192 21.44 -3.94 15.23
C PRO A 192 22.12 -5.13 14.54
N ALA A 193 21.47 -5.72 13.54
CA ALA A 193 21.97 -6.88 12.78
C ALA A 193 22.99 -6.50 11.69
N LEU A 194 22.81 -5.31 11.14
CA LEU A 194 23.62 -4.73 10.08
C LEU A 194 24.51 -3.62 10.66
N SER A 195 25.63 -3.34 9.99
CA SER A 195 26.45 -2.20 10.37
C SER A 195 25.67 -0.87 10.21
N PRO A 196 25.96 0.17 11.00
CA PRO A 196 25.25 1.45 10.91
C PRO A 196 25.31 2.04 9.51
N SER A 197 24.17 2.55 9.03
CA SER A 197 24.15 3.40 7.83
C SER A 197 24.65 4.79 8.17
N LYS A 198 25.22 5.50 7.19
CA LYS A 198 25.59 6.90 7.37
C LYS A 198 24.34 7.69 7.75
N PHE A 199 24.38 8.40 8.88
CA PHE A 199 23.29 9.28 9.27
C PHE A 199 23.17 10.42 8.25
N VAL A 200 22.06 10.45 7.52
CA VAL A 200 21.70 11.54 6.62
C VAL A 200 20.61 12.33 7.29
N VAL A 201 20.90 13.58 7.65
CA VAL A 201 19.90 14.51 8.18
C VAL A 201 18.98 14.88 7.02
N GLU A 202 17.71 14.49 7.09
CA GLU A 202 16.71 15.00 6.16
C GLU A 202 16.58 16.52 6.37
N PRO A 203 16.61 17.34 5.31
CA PRO A 203 16.37 18.77 5.45
C PRO A 203 14.94 18.98 5.98
N THR A 204 14.85 19.62 7.15
CA THR A 204 13.60 20.11 7.77
C THR A 204 12.97 21.23 6.95
#